data_AF-A0A523C214-F1
#
_entry.id   AF-A0A523C214-F1
#
_cell.length_a   1.000
_cell.length_b   1.000
_cell.length_c   1.000
_cell.angle_alpha   90.00
_cell.angle_beta   90.00
_cell.angle_gamma   90.00
#
_symmetry.space_group_name_H-M   'P 1'
#
loop_
_entity.id
_entity.type
_entity.pdbx_description
1 polymer ?
#
loop_
_entity_poly.entity_id
_entity_poly.type
_entity_poly.pdbx_seq_one_letter_code
_entity_poly.pdbx_strand_id
1 'polypeptide(L)'
;MGVLWLRQETTTPFAVEFRYWAGGGTGADGLTFMFYKDKNYGPGSGYGLGFNGAPGYAIEFDSYGNSGDYSGSHIALIKDSTTNHLRELREPSKIT
;
A
#
# COMPACT_ATOMS: atom_id res chain seq x y z
N MET A 1 -7.10 -11.49 -1.39
CA MET A 1 -6.81 -10.07 -1.66
C MET A 1 -8.04 -9.40 -2.24
N GLY A 2 -8.34 -8.16 -1.86
CA GLY A 2 -9.46 -7.38 -2.41
C GLY A 2 -8.95 -6.04 -2.97
N VAL A 3 -9.50 -5.61 -4.10
CA VAL A 3 -9.14 -4.34 -4.76
C VAL A 3 -10.40 -3.59 -5.13
N LEU A 4 -10.44 -2.28 -4.83
CA LEU A 4 -11.52 -1.39 -5.21
C LEU A 4 -11.01 -0.37 -6.22
N TRP A 5 -11.67 -0.30 -7.37
CA TRP A 5 -11.34 0.67 -8.41
C TRP A 5 -12.30 1.85 -8.38
N LEU A 6 -11.76 3.06 -8.50
CA LEU A 6 -12.56 4.23 -8.86
C LEU A 6 -13.15 3.99 -10.26
N ARG A 7 -14.46 4.22 -10.42
CA ARG A 7 -15.14 4.00 -11.71
C ARG A 7 -14.71 4.98 -12.80
N GLN A 8 -14.29 6.17 -12.40
CA GLN A 8 -13.89 7.24 -13.31
C GLN A 8 -12.37 7.47 -13.20
N GLU A 9 -11.70 7.46 -14.34
CA GLU A 9 -10.28 7.80 -14.41
C GLU A 9 -10.08 9.31 -14.20
N THR A 10 -8.94 9.68 -13.64
CA THR A 10 -8.52 11.07 -13.49
C THR A 10 -7.15 11.28 -14.13
N THR A 11 -7.01 12.37 -14.86
CA THR A 11 -5.74 12.82 -15.46
C THR A 11 -5.35 14.22 -14.98
N THR A 12 -6.17 14.84 -14.13
CA THR A 12 -5.94 16.15 -13.54
C THR A 12 -5.40 16.03 -12.13
N PRO A 13 -4.73 17.06 -11.59
CA PRO A 13 -4.38 17.10 -10.17
C PRO A 13 -5.58 16.81 -9.28
N PHE A 14 -5.35 16.06 -8.20
CA PHE A 14 -6.41 15.65 -7.29
C PHE A 14 -5.91 15.59 -5.85
N ALA A 15 -6.85 15.63 -4.91
CA ALA A 15 -6.63 15.36 -3.49
C ALA A 15 -7.56 14.21 -3.08
N VAL A 16 -7.07 13.34 -2.21
CA VAL A 16 -7.85 12.23 -1.65
C VAL A 16 -7.79 12.28 -0.14
N GLU A 17 -8.95 12.15 0.48
CA GLU A 17 -9.09 11.92 1.90
C GLU A 17 -9.90 10.64 2.10
N PHE A 18 -9.40 9.74 2.93
CA PHE A 18 -10.12 8.55 3.34
C PHE A 18 -9.82 8.23 4.80
N ARG A 19 -10.74 7.50 5.41
CA ARG A 19 -10.57 6.92 6.75
C ARG A 19 -10.72 5.42 6.61
N TYR A 20 -9.83 4.70 7.28
CA TYR A 20 -9.90 3.25 7.36
C TYR A 20 -9.71 2.82 8.81
N TRP A 21 -10.16 1.60 9.11
CA TRP A 21 -9.91 0.94 10.37
C TRP A 21 -9.25 -0.41 10.04
N ALA A 22 -8.04 -0.63 10.57
CA ALA A 22 -7.34 -1.89 10.46
C ALA A 22 -6.77 -2.27 11.83
N GLY A 23 -6.97 -3.53 12.25
CA GLY A 23 -6.55 -4.03 13.56
C GLY A 23 -7.46 -5.13 14.09
N GLY A 24 -7.22 -5.57 15.34
CA GLY A 24 -8.04 -6.57 16.03
C GLY A 24 -7.59 -8.04 15.88
N GLY A 25 -6.51 -8.29 15.16
CA GLY A 25 -5.89 -9.61 15.00
C GLY A 25 -4.40 -9.62 15.35
N THR A 26 -3.65 -10.56 14.78
CA THR A 26 -2.19 -10.70 14.96
C THR A 26 -1.37 -9.69 14.17
N GLY A 27 -2.03 -8.83 13.38
CA GLY A 27 -1.39 -7.94 12.40
C GLY A 27 -1.34 -8.57 11.01
N ALA A 28 -0.77 -7.82 10.07
CA ALA A 28 -0.56 -8.15 8.66
C ALA A 28 -1.82 -8.16 7.76
N ASP A 29 -1.66 -7.91 6.45
CA ASP A 29 -0.46 -7.33 5.82
C ASP A 29 -0.59 -5.81 5.81
N GLY A 30 -1.63 -5.28 5.18
CA GLY A 30 -1.85 -3.84 5.14
C GLY A 30 -2.85 -3.41 4.07
N LEU A 31 -2.69 -2.17 3.63
CA LEU A 31 -3.53 -1.48 2.64
C LEU A 31 -2.63 -0.69 1.68
N THR A 32 -3.00 -0.65 0.40
CA THR A 32 -2.44 0.32 -0.55
C THR A 32 -3.50 1.27 -1.08
N PHE A 33 -3.16 2.55 -1.20
CA PHE A 33 -3.86 3.51 -2.05
C PHE A 33 -3.07 3.67 -3.37
N MET A 34 -3.64 3.21 -4.48
CA MET A 34 -2.90 3.05 -5.74
C MET A 34 -3.21 4.16 -6.76
N PHE A 35 -2.14 4.69 -7.35
CA PHE A 35 -2.13 5.47 -8.58
C PHE A 35 -1.80 4.51 -9.73
N TYR A 36 -2.78 3.70 -10.13
CA TYR A 36 -2.58 2.68 -11.15
C TYR A 36 -2.48 3.31 -12.55
N LYS A 37 -1.61 2.76 -13.40
CA LYS A 37 -1.50 3.11 -14.82
C LYS A 37 -2.20 2.10 -15.72
N ASP A 38 -2.28 0.84 -15.29
CA ASP A 38 -2.91 -0.26 -16.01
C ASP A 38 -3.52 -1.25 -15.00
N LYS A 39 -4.66 -1.84 -15.34
CA LYS A 39 -5.34 -2.89 -14.56
C LYS A 39 -4.92 -4.29 -14.99
N ASN A 40 -4.10 -4.42 -16.05
CA ASN A 40 -3.59 -5.69 -16.55
C ASN A 40 -2.43 -6.23 -15.70
N TYR A 41 -2.73 -6.58 -14.46
CA TYR A 41 -1.83 -7.29 -13.54
C TYR A 41 -2.63 -8.21 -12.62
N GLY A 42 -1.96 -9.18 -12.01
CA GLY A 42 -2.57 -10.05 -11.00
C GLY A 42 -2.36 -9.48 -9.59
N PRO A 43 -3.39 -9.05 -8.85
CA PRO A 43 -3.21 -8.50 -7.51
C PRO A 43 -2.59 -9.51 -6.55
N GLY A 44 -1.36 -9.24 -6.10
CA GLY A 44 -0.65 -10.06 -5.13
C GLY A 44 -1.38 -10.12 -3.79
N SER A 45 -1.44 -11.29 -3.16
CA SER A 45 -1.96 -11.46 -1.79
C SER A 45 -0.83 -11.35 -0.76
N GLY A 46 -1.17 -11.21 0.53
CA GLY A 46 -0.16 -11.10 1.58
C GLY A 46 0.60 -9.77 1.47
N TYR A 47 1.93 -9.86 1.63
CA TYR A 47 2.93 -8.82 1.33
C TYR A 47 2.77 -8.12 -0.02
N GLY A 48 2.02 -8.72 -0.95
CA GLY A 48 1.75 -8.12 -2.26
C GLY A 48 0.77 -6.96 -2.22
N LEU A 49 -0.01 -6.78 -1.12
CA LEU A 49 -0.97 -5.70 -0.86
C LEU A 49 -1.86 -5.29 -2.04
N GLY A 50 -2.16 -6.22 -2.94
CA GLY A 50 -2.91 -5.97 -4.16
C GLY A 50 -2.18 -5.09 -5.18
N PHE A 51 -0.91 -4.72 -4.97
CA PHE A 51 -0.13 -3.80 -5.79
C PHE A 51 1.15 -4.42 -6.38
N ASN A 52 1.65 -5.55 -5.87
CA ASN A 52 2.88 -6.13 -6.40
C ASN A 52 2.76 -6.48 -7.90
N GLY A 53 3.59 -5.85 -8.74
CA GLY A 53 3.54 -5.97 -10.20
C GLY A 53 2.55 -5.01 -10.88
N ALA A 54 1.88 -4.13 -10.15
CA ALA A 54 0.96 -3.14 -10.69
C ALA A 54 1.71 -1.94 -11.27
N PRO A 55 1.56 -1.60 -12.56
CA PRO A 55 2.24 -0.45 -13.14
C PRO A 55 1.76 0.85 -12.48
N GLY A 56 2.66 1.63 -11.88
CA GLY A 56 2.32 2.91 -11.26
C GLY A 56 2.94 3.13 -9.88
N TYR A 57 2.22 3.86 -9.04
CA TYR A 57 2.65 4.21 -7.69
C TYR A 57 1.58 3.80 -6.68
N ALA A 58 1.96 3.60 -5.42
CA ALA A 58 1.01 3.49 -4.33
C ALA A 58 1.54 4.13 -3.05
N ILE A 59 0.62 4.57 -2.19
CA ILE A 59 0.90 4.77 -0.77
C ILE A 59 0.53 3.47 -0.05
N GLU A 60 1.52 2.85 0.55
CA GLU A 60 1.41 1.63 1.36
C GLU A 60 1.27 2.00 2.83
N PHE A 61 0.35 1.33 3.51
CA PHE A 61 0.16 1.33 4.95
C PHE A 61 0.39 -0.11 5.41
N ASP A 62 1.66 -0.45 5.66
CA ASP A 62 2.07 -1.80 6.03
C ASP A 62 2.06 -1.95 7.55
N SER A 63 1.44 -3.03 8.02
CA SER A 63 1.34 -3.37 9.43
C SER A 63 2.28 -4.51 9.84
N TYR A 64 3.06 -5.09 8.92
CA TYR A 64 3.88 -6.27 9.12
C TYR A 64 5.25 -6.12 8.46
N GLY A 65 6.31 -6.45 9.19
CA GLY A 65 7.66 -6.41 8.64
C GLY A 65 7.94 -7.66 7.80
N ASN A 66 8.00 -7.50 6.48
CA ASN A 66 8.45 -8.49 5.52
C ASN A 66 9.97 -8.36 5.23
N SER A 67 10.53 -9.37 4.55
CA SER A 67 11.93 -9.32 4.10
C SER A 67 12.06 -8.28 2.98
N GLY A 68 12.74 -7.17 3.27
CA GLY A 68 12.87 -6.02 2.37
C GLY A 68 12.49 -4.71 3.03
N ASP A 69 11.69 -4.76 4.10
CA ASP A 69 11.28 -3.57 4.83
C ASP A 69 12.38 -3.11 5.80
N TYR A 70 12.60 -1.81 5.87
CA TYR A 70 13.58 -1.24 6.81
C TYR A 70 13.10 -1.31 8.27
N SER A 71 11.79 -1.42 8.50
CA SER A 71 11.19 -1.44 9.82
C SER A 71 9.89 -2.27 9.85
N GLY A 72 9.28 -2.41 11.04
CA GLY A 72 7.96 -3.06 11.18
C GLY A 72 6.84 -2.26 10.52
N SER A 73 5.81 -1.86 11.27
CA SER A 73 4.72 -1.06 10.69
C SER A 73 5.23 0.29 10.14
N HIS A 74 4.86 0.62 8.92
CA HIS A 74 5.35 1.79 8.20
C HIS A 74 4.37 2.29 7.14
N ILE A 75 4.60 3.54 6.70
CA ILE A 75 3.92 4.14 5.56
C ILE A 75 4.96 4.42 4.49
N ALA A 76 4.73 4.02 3.24
CA ALA A 76 5.69 4.22 2.17
C ALA A 76 5.07 4.65 0.84
N LEU A 77 5.84 5.38 0.05
CA LEU A 77 5.60 5.57 -1.38
C LEU A 77 6.36 4.49 -2.15
N ILE A 78 5.63 3.65 -2.88
CA ILE A 78 6.17 2.53 -3.68
C ILE A 78 5.90 2.71 -5.17
N LYS A 79 6.71 2.05 -6.00
CA LYS A 79 6.57 2.05 -7.47
C LYS A 79 6.67 0.66 -8.07
N ASP A 80 5.65 0.25 -8.82
CA ASP A 80 5.55 -1.03 -9.56
C ASP A 80 5.61 -2.34 -8.72
N SER A 81 6.17 -2.32 -7.51
CA SER A 81 6.31 -3.46 -6.59
C SER A 81 6.25 -2.98 -5.14
N THR A 82 5.74 -3.81 -4.23
CA THR A 82 5.80 -3.55 -2.77
C THR A 82 7.23 -3.56 -2.23
N THR A 83 8.19 -4.13 -2.97
CA THR A 83 9.61 -4.12 -2.60
C THR A 83 10.40 -2.91 -3.13
N ASN A 84 9.73 -1.97 -3.79
CA ASN A 84 10.38 -0.81 -4.43
C ASN A 84 9.95 0.49 -3.74
N HIS A 85 10.39 0.66 -2.49
CA HIS A 85 10.19 1.86 -1.69
C HIS A 85 11.00 3.02 -2.23
N LEU A 86 10.31 4.09 -2.65
CA LEU A 86 10.94 5.37 -3.03
C LEU A 86 11.18 6.25 -1.80
N ARG A 87 10.31 6.11 -0.79
CA ARG A 87 10.40 6.78 0.51
C ARG A 87 9.55 6.01 1.52
N GLU A 88 10.06 5.86 2.72
CA GLU A 88 9.33 5.25 3.83
C GLU A 88 9.35 6.18 5.06
N LEU A 89 8.34 6.00 5.90
CA LEU A 89 8.22 6.58 7.22
C LEU A 89 7.78 5.48 8.17
N ARG A 90 8.62 5.16 9.15
CA ARG A 90 8.27 4.23 10.21
C ARG A 90 7.13 4.79 11.06
N GLU A 91 6.13 3.98 11.39
CA GLU A 91 5.16 4.40 12.39
C GLU A 91 5.86 4.54 13.75
N PRO A 92 5.62 5.64 14.51
CA PRO A 92 6.13 5.75 15.86
C PRO A 92 5.71 4.50 16.65
N SER A 93 6.64 3.93 17.42
CA SER A 93 6.30 2.86 18.35
C SER A 93 5.09 3.29 19.18
N LYS A 94 4.07 2.42 19.25
CA LYS A 94 2.91 2.64 20.12
C LYS A 94 3.43 3.15 21.47
N ILE A 95 3.00 4.34 21.88
CA ILE A 95 3.26 4.81 23.24
C ILE A 95 2.56 3.80 24.14
N THR A 96 3.34 2.89 24.73
CA THR A 96 2.89 1.91 25.73
C THR A 96 2.78 2.59 27.08
#